data_AF-A0A7X7TIS4-F1
#
_entry.id   AF-A0A7X7TIS4-F1
#
_cell.length_a   1.000
_cell.length_b   1.000
_cell.length_c   1.000
_cell.angle_alpha   90.00
_cell.angle_beta   90.00
_cell.angle_gamma   90.00
#
_symmetry.space_group_name_H-M   'P 1'
#
loop_
_entity.id
_entity.type
_entity.pdbx_description
1 polymer ?
#
loop_
_entity_poly.entity_id
_entity_poly.type
_entity_poly.pdbx_seq_one_letter_code
_entity_poly.pdbx_strand_id
1 'polypeptide(L)'
;VGASGAIFGLIGQLFSLGLRKDTPRRLTPVTGTALLPMIIINLLLGFTVPGINNMAHIGGFATGFLFGLFLAPFRIAARHWSILWTVLSVLCVVVSLVCISYVFLFPEPDIEQIINFANQYAEVLTLLSGTQNLRSDSYYLELLRPFDGATRALKEDVQRYIETGGHSDTLYNLQLRFKAWQAIVLKKYGTWIKKAP
;
A
#
# COMPACT_ATOMS: atom_id res chain seq x y z
N VAL A 1 -7.20 -49.02 3.75
CA VAL A 1 -7.60 -47.68 3.21
C VAL A 1 -7.18 -47.57 1.75
N GLY A 2 -8.02 -46.97 0.88
CA GLY A 2 -8.01 -47.13 -0.59
C GLY A 2 -7.59 -45.90 -1.43
N ALA A 3 -6.76 -45.00 -0.91
CA ALA A 3 -6.30 -43.80 -1.63
C ALA A 3 -5.52 -44.12 -2.93
N SER A 4 -4.90 -45.29 -3.01
CA SER A 4 -4.07 -45.69 -4.14
C SER A 4 -4.85 -45.82 -5.46
N GLY A 5 -6.17 -46.08 -5.42
CA GLY A 5 -7.02 -46.05 -6.62
C GLY A 5 -7.11 -44.64 -7.24
N ALA A 6 -7.23 -43.59 -6.42
CA ALA A 6 -7.24 -42.21 -6.91
C ALA A 6 -5.88 -41.80 -7.51
N ILE A 7 -4.78 -42.25 -6.90
CA ILE A 7 -3.42 -42.05 -7.46
C ILE A 7 -3.31 -42.72 -8.83
N PHE A 8 -3.78 -43.96 -8.96
CA PHE A 8 -3.84 -44.64 -10.26
C PHE A 8 -4.74 -43.92 -11.26
N GLY A 9 -5.78 -43.23 -10.81
CA GLY A 9 -6.57 -42.32 -11.66
C GLY A 9 -5.76 -41.16 -12.22
N LEU A 10 -4.96 -40.46 -11.40
CA LEU A 10 -4.08 -39.41 -11.90
C LEU A 10 -3.02 -39.95 -12.87
N ILE A 11 -2.45 -41.13 -12.58
CA ILE A 11 -1.50 -41.81 -13.46
C ILE A 11 -2.17 -42.16 -14.79
N GLY A 12 -3.40 -42.70 -14.78
CA GLY A 12 -4.18 -42.99 -15.99
C GLY A 12 -4.41 -41.74 -16.83
N GLN A 13 -4.75 -40.62 -16.19
CA GLN A 13 -4.92 -39.34 -16.87
C GLN A 13 -3.61 -38.87 -17.54
N LEU A 14 -2.49 -38.87 -16.81
CA LEU A 14 -1.16 -38.51 -17.36
C LEU A 14 -0.69 -39.47 -18.45
N PHE A 15 -1.04 -40.75 -18.33
CA PHE A 15 -0.76 -41.76 -19.35
C PHE A 15 -1.48 -41.42 -20.65
N SER A 16 -2.80 -41.16 -20.58
CA SER A 16 -3.58 -40.77 -21.77
C SER A 16 -3.08 -39.47 -22.40
N LEU A 17 -2.66 -38.48 -21.60
CA LEU A 17 -2.07 -37.25 -22.09
C LEU A 17 -0.83 -37.53 -22.93
N GLY A 18 0.11 -38.35 -22.46
CA GLY A 18 1.34 -38.63 -23.22
C GLY A 18 1.13 -39.41 -24.53
N LEU A 19 -0.05 -40.01 -24.74
CA LEU A 19 -0.42 -40.64 -26.03
C LEU A 19 -0.97 -39.64 -27.05
N ARG A 20 -1.35 -38.43 -26.62
CA ARG A 20 -1.94 -37.44 -27.50
C ARG A 20 -0.88 -36.65 -28.26
N LYS A 21 -1.20 -36.33 -29.52
CA LYS A 21 -0.32 -35.57 -30.43
C LYS A 21 -0.14 -34.09 -29.99
N ASP A 22 -1.09 -33.54 -29.24
CA ASP A 22 -1.09 -32.15 -28.77
C ASP A 22 -0.39 -31.94 -27.42
N THR A 23 0.24 -32.99 -26.89
CA THR A 23 0.97 -32.94 -25.63
C THR A 23 2.29 -32.19 -25.78
N PRO A 24 2.55 -31.16 -24.94
CA PRO A 24 3.81 -30.42 -24.99
C PRO A 24 5.02 -31.34 -24.87
N ARG A 25 6.01 -31.18 -25.75
CA ARG A 25 7.26 -31.97 -25.76
C ARG A 25 7.99 -31.98 -24.41
N ARG A 26 7.83 -30.93 -23.60
CA ARG A 26 8.40 -30.83 -22.24
C ARG A 26 7.78 -31.83 -21.24
N LEU A 27 6.56 -32.30 -21.49
CA LEU A 27 5.84 -33.24 -20.61
C LEU A 27 6.01 -34.70 -21.04
N THR A 28 6.53 -34.96 -22.24
CA THR A 28 6.76 -36.32 -22.75
C THR A 28 7.58 -37.22 -21.80
N PRO A 29 8.62 -36.73 -21.11
CA PRO A 29 9.38 -37.58 -20.17
C PRO A 29 8.60 -38.04 -18.93
N VAL A 30 7.48 -37.40 -18.60
CA VAL A 30 6.70 -37.64 -17.37
C VAL A 30 5.26 -38.07 -17.67
N THR A 31 4.94 -38.39 -18.93
CA THR A 31 3.59 -38.79 -19.38
C THR A 31 3.67 -39.97 -20.34
N GLY A 32 2.53 -40.61 -20.63
CA GLY A 32 2.47 -41.70 -21.60
C GLY A 32 3.35 -42.88 -21.22
N THR A 33 4.07 -43.44 -22.20
CA THR A 33 4.84 -44.68 -22.02
C THR A 33 5.93 -44.59 -20.96
N ALA A 34 6.39 -43.39 -20.58
CA ALA A 34 7.31 -43.19 -19.47
C ALA A 34 6.77 -43.70 -18.12
N LEU A 35 5.44 -43.80 -17.97
CA LEU A 35 4.78 -44.29 -16.75
C LEU A 35 4.60 -45.82 -16.74
N LEU A 36 4.86 -46.52 -17.85
CA LEU A 36 4.66 -47.99 -17.93
C LEU A 36 5.41 -48.76 -16.84
N PRO A 37 6.70 -48.49 -16.55
CA PRO A 37 7.41 -49.23 -15.52
C PRO A 37 6.72 -49.12 -14.16
N MET A 38 6.30 -47.90 -13.79
CA MET A 38 5.59 -47.65 -12.53
C MET A 38 4.25 -48.38 -12.47
N ILE A 39 3.46 -48.32 -13.55
CA ILE A 39 2.15 -48.98 -13.63
C ILE A 39 2.30 -50.49 -13.47
N ILE A 40 3.22 -51.09 -14.24
CA ILE A 40 3.45 -52.54 -14.25
C ILE A 40 3.93 -53.01 -12.88
N ILE A 41 4.95 -52.36 -12.32
CA ILE A 41 5.52 -52.73 -11.02
C ILE A 41 4.43 -52.66 -9.93
N ASN A 42 3.65 -51.58 -9.88
CA ASN A 42 2.64 -51.43 -8.83
C ASN A 42 1.49 -52.44 -8.95
N LEU A 43 1.09 -52.83 -10.16
CA LEU A 43 0.09 -53.88 -10.36
C LEU A 43 0.63 -55.28 -9.98
N LEU A 44 1.91 -55.56 -10.30
CA LEU A 44 2.59 -56.79 -9.87
C LEU A 44 2.72 -56.87 -8.35
N LEU A 45 3.08 -55.76 -7.70
CA LEU A 45 3.12 -55.66 -6.25
C LEU A 45 1.74 -55.94 -5.62
N GLY A 46 0.65 -55.53 -6.28
CA GLY A 46 -0.68 -55.83 -5.76
C GLY A 46 -1.11 -57.28 -5.82
N PHE A 47 -0.41 -58.15 -6.58
CA PHE A 47 -0.60 -59.59 -6.53
C PHE A 47 0.24 -60.28 -5.44
N THR A 48 1.30 -59.62 -4.98
CA THR A 48 2.30 -60.22 -4.07
C THR A 48 2.24 -59.68 -2.65
N VAL A 49 1.75 -58.44 -2.47
CA VAL A 49 1.69 -57.76 -1.17
C VAL A 49 0.24 -57.76 -0.62
N PRO A 50 -0.02 -58.41 0.53
CA PRO A 50 -1.32 -58.38 1.18
C PRO A 50 -1.78 -56.96 1.52
N GLY A 51 -3.05 -56.66 1.29
CA GLY A 51 -3.65 -55.35 1.57
C GLY A 51 -3.64 -54.35 0.41
N ILE A 52 -3.04 -54.70 -0.73
CA ILE A 52 -3.16 -53.93 -1.99
C ILE A 52 -4.35 -54.46 -2.80
N ASN A 53 -5.22 -53.55 -3.27
CA ASN A 53 -6.39 -53.90 -4.09
C ASN A 53 -6.15 -53.54 -5.56
N ASN A 54 -5.84 -54.54 -6.38
CA ASN A 54 -5.62 -54.37 -7.82
C ASN A 54 -6.87 -53.91 -8.58
N MET A 55 -8.07 -54.31 -8.15
CA MET A 55 -9.31 -53.82 -8.80
C MET A 55 -9.47 -52.31 -8.61
N ALA A 56 -9.07 -51.77 -7.46
CA ALA A 56 -9.08 -50.33 -7.22
C ALA A 56 -8.05 -49.59 -8.10
N HIS A 57 -6.87 -50.18 -8.33
CA HIS A 57 -5.84 -49.60 -9.20
C HIS A 57 -6.25 -49.63 -10.67
N ILE A 58 -6.75 -50.77 -11.15
CA ILE A 58 -7.22 -50.93 -12.53
C ILE A 58 -8.43 -50.02 -12.79
N GLY A 59 -9.40 -50.00 -11.88
CA GLY A 59 -10.57 -49.13 -11.97
C GLY A 59 -10.18 -47.66 -11.99
N GLY A 60 -9.32 -47.25 -11.04
CA GLY A 60 -8.79 -45.89 -10.98
C GLY A 60 -8.08 -45.49 -12.28
N PHE A 61 -7.14 -46.32 -12.74
CA PHE A 61 -6.41 -46.09 -13.98
C PHE A 61 -7.32 -45.96 -15.20
N ALA A 62 -8.28 -46.88 -15.36
CA ALA A 62 -9.22 -46.85 -16.48
C ALA A 62 -10.06 -45.57 -16.46
N THR A 63 -10.62 -45.20 -15.31
CA THR A 63 -11.41 -43.97 -15.16
C THR A 63 -10.56 -42.74 -15.49
N GLY A 64 -9.36 -42.61 -14.92
CA GLY A 64 -8.46 -41.49 -15.17
C GLY A 64 -7.99 -41.40 -16.63
N PHE A 65 -7.71 -42.55 -17.26
CA PHE A 65 -7.36 -42.64 -18.66
C PHE A 65 -8.48 -42.13 -19.57
N LEU A 66 -9.73 -42.52 -19.30
CA LEU A 66 -10.90 -42.01 -20.02
C LEU A 66 -11.05 -40.49 -19.83
N PHE A 67 -10.91 -39.99 -18.60
CA PHE A 67 -10.96 -38.56 -18.33
C PHE A 67 -9.91 -37.77 -19.14
N GLY A 68 -8.67 -38.24 -19.23
CA GLY A 68 -7.64 -37.53 -19.99
C GLY A 68 -7.76 -37.66 -21.53
N LEU A 69 -8.47 -38.67 -22.02
CA LEU A 69 -8.89 -38.74 -23.43
C LEU A 69 -10.00 -37.73 -23.75
N PHE A 70 -11.01 -37.60 -22.90
CA PHE A 70 -12.20 -36.78 -23.19
C PHE A 70 -12.09 -35.32 -22.72
N LEU A 71 -11.37 -35.03 -21.64
CA LEU A 71 -11.08 -33.66 -21.22
C LEU A 71 -9.86 -33.17 -22.01
N ALA A 72 -10.10 -32.49 -23.12
CA ALA A 72 -9.06 -31.71 -23.80
C ALA A 72 -8.43 -30.69 -22.84
N PRO A 73 -7.12 -30.38 -22.94
CA PRO A 73 -6.53 -29.33 -22.13
C PRO A 73 -7.28 -28.03 -22.44
N PHE A 74 -7.82 -27.41 -21.39
CA PHE A 74 -8.52 -26.13 -21.42
C PHE A 74 -7.56 -24.98 -21.84
N ARG A 75 -7.02 -25.03 -23.06
CA ARG A 75 -6.10 -24.01 -23.59
C ARG A 75 -6.82 -22.68 -23.86
N ILE A 76 -8.14 -22.70 -23.99
CA ILE A 76 -8.95 -21.52 -24.30
C ILE A 76 -9.31 -20.78 -23.00
N ALA A 77 -9.81 -21.46 -21.96
CA ALA A 77 -10.23 -20.82 -20.71
C ALA A 77 -9.07 -20.18 -19.91
N ALA A 78 -7.87 -20.79 -19.93
CA ALA A 78 -6.71 -20.28 -19.20
C ALA A 78 -6.19 -18.93 -19.71
N ARG A 79 -6.38 -18.63 -21.02
CA ARG A 79 -5.88 -17.41 -21.66
C ARG A 79 -6.72 -16.16 -21.33
N HIS A 80 -8.05 -16.29 -21.25
CA HIS A 80 -8.92 -15.16 -20.85
C HIS A 80 -8.74 -14.83 -19.37
N TRP A 81 -8.56 -15.85 -18.53
CA TRP A 81 -8.29 -15.70 -17.10
C TRP A 81 -6.97 -14.94 -16.87
N SER A 82 -5.89 -15.27 -17.59
CA SER A 82 -4.59 -14.58 -17.43
C SER A 82 -4.60 -13.09 -17.86
N ILE A 83 -5.39 -12.72 -18.86
CA ILE A 83 -5.51 -11.31 -19.29
C ILE A 83 -6.22 -10.49 -18.22
N LEU A 84 -7.32 -11.00 -17.65
CA LEU A 84 -8.06 -10.32 -16.58
C LEU A 84 -7.16 -10.02 -15.36
N TRP A 85 -6.39 -11.02 -14.90
CA TRP A 85 -5.46 -10.83 -13.77
C TRP A 85 -4.34 -9.83 -14.08
N THR A 86 -3.87 -9.79 -15.33
CA THR A 86 -2.85 -8.83 -15.75
C THR A 86 -3.39 -7.41 -15.77
N VAL A 87 -4.61 -7.21 -16.29
CA VAL A 87 -5.27 -5.89 -16.26
C VAL A 87 -5.51 -5.43 -14.83
N LEU A 88 -5.99 -6.34 -13.97
CA LEU A 88 -6.25 -6.03 -12.56
C LEU A 88 -4.97 -5.68 -11.79
N SER A 89 -3.86 -6.39 -12.04
CA SER A 89 -2.58 -6.09 -11.37
C SER A 89 -2.01 -4.74 -11.82
N VAL A 90 -2.07 -4.42 -13.11
CA VAL A 90 -1.65 -3.12 -13.64
C VAL A 90 -2.50 -1.99 -13.04
N LEU A 91 -3.83 -2.16 -12.98
CA LEU A 91 -4.72 -1.18 -12.37
C LEU A 91 -4.37 -0.95 -10.89
N CYS A 92 -4.14 -2.04 -10.13
CA CYS A 92 -3.78 -1.98 -8.72
C CYS A 92 -2.46 -1.22 -8.50
N VAL A 93 -1.45 -1.47 -9.34
CA VAL A 93 -0.16 -0.76 -9.29
C VAL A 93 -0.36 0.73 -9.59
N VAL A 94 -1.11 1.07 -10.63
CA VAL A 94 -1.38 2.48 -10.98
C VAL A 94 -2.12 3.20 -9.85
N VAL A 95 -3.15 2.60 -9.28
CA VAL A 95 -3.90 3.16 -8.13
C VAL A 95 -2.97 3.34 -6.93
N SER A 96 -2.13 2.35 -6.62
CA SER A 96 -1.17 2.44 -5.53
C SER A 96 -0.18 3.59 -5.72
N LEU A 97 0.36 3.75 -6.94
CA LEU A 97 1.26 4.86 -7.25
C LEU A 97 0.57 6.22 -7.12
N VAL A 98 -0.70 6.33 -7.51
CA VAL A 98 -1.49 7.56 -7.34
C VAL A 98 -1.71 7.86 -5.86
N CYS A 99 -2.09 6.87 -5.06
CA CYS A 99 -2.25 7.03 -3.61
C CYS A 99 -0.94 7.45 -2.94
N ILE A 100 0.17 6.82 -3.29
CA ILE A 100 1.49 7.16 -2.76
C ILE A 100 1.88 8.59 -3.15
N SER A 101 1.69 8.95 -4.42
CA SER A 101 1.95 10.30 -4.93
C SER A 101 1.16 11.36 -4.16
N TYR A 102 -0.11 11.09 -3.86
CA TYR A 102 -0.96 11.99 -3.07
C TYR A 102 -0.38 12.25 -1.67
N VAL A 103 0.12 11.20 -0.99
CA VAL A 103 0.75 11.35 0.34
C VAL A 103 1.98 12.26 0.30
N PHE A 104 2.80 12.16 -0.76
CA PHE A 104 4.01 12.97 -0.88
C PHE A 104 3.77 14.40 -1.36
N LEU A 105 2.77 14.60 -2.23
CA LEU A 105 2.44 15.93 -2.78
C LEU A 105 1.59 16.78 -1.84
N PHE A 106 0.83 16.16 -0.95
CA PHE A 106 -0.04 16.83 0.02
C PHE A 106 0.32 16.43 1.46
N PRO A 107 1.54 16.79 1.93
CA PRO A 107 1.94 16.53 3.31
C PRO A 107 1.01 17.27 4.28
N GLU A 108 0.78 16.66 5.44
CA GLU A 108 -0.03 17.28 6.51
C GLU A 108 0.62 18.61 6.95
N PRO A 109 -0.18 19.65 7.22
CA PRO A 109 0.35 20.92 7.70
C PRO A 109 0.96 20.74 9.10
N ASP A 110 2.12 21.35 9.34
CA ASP A 110 2.76 21.38 10.66
C ASP A 110 1.96 22.30 11.61
N ILE A 111 0.96 21.72 12.27
CA ILE A 111 0.06 22.44 13.18
C ILE A 111 0.80 22.93 14.43
N GLU A 112 1.80 22.18 14.89
CA GLU A 112 2.59 22.55 16.05
C GLU A 112 3.37 23.84 15.79
N GLN A 113 3.97 23.98 14.61
CA GLN A 113 4.64 25.20 14.20
C GLN A 113 3.68 26.41 14.14
N ILE A 114 2.44 26.22 13.66
CA ILE A 114 1.41 27.27 13.63
C ILE A 114 1.03 27.71 15.05
N ILE A 115 0.79 26.76 15.95
CA ILE A 115 0.40 27.03 17.35
C ILE A 115 1.55 27.70 18.10
N ASN A 116 2.78 27.20 17.96
CA ASN A 116 3.97 27.76 18.61
C ASN A 116 4.20 29.21 18.18
N PHE A 117 4.09 29.51 16.89
CA PHE A 117 4.18 30.89 16.41
C PHE A 117 3.07 31.78 17.00
N ALA A 118 1.83 31.30 17.03
CA ALA A 118 0.72 32.06 17.58
C ALA A 118 0.93 32.39 19.07
N ASN A 119 1.40 31.42 19.86
CA ASN A 119 1.68 31.59 21.28
C ASN A 119 2.84 32.56 21.52
N GLN A 120 3.96 32.40 20.79
CA GLN A 120 5.11 33.30 20.86
C GLN A 120 4.73 34.73 20.49
N TYR A 121 3.93 34.92 19.44
CA TYR A 121 3.49 36.23 19.02
C TYR A 121 2.56 36.89 20.05
N ALA A 122 1.64 36.11 20.65
CA ALA A 122 0.79 36.60 21.73
C ALA A 122 1.61 37.05 22.93
N GLU A 123 2.64 36.29 23.31
CA GLU A 123 3.58 36.66 24.38
C GLU A 123 4.26 38.00 24.07
N VAL A 124 4.79 38.18 22.85
CA VAL A 124 5.41 39.45 22.44
C VAL A 124 4.44 40.62 22.53
N LEU A 125 3.19 40.45 22.09
CA LEU A 125 2.16 41.50 22.24
C LEU A 125 1.87 41.84 23.71
N THR A 126 1.83 40.84 24.60
CA THR A 126 1.62 41.09 26.03
C THR A 126 2.79 41.83 26.66
N LEU A 127 4.02 41.50 26.28
CA LEU A 127 5.24 42.19 26.74
C LEU A 127 5.25 43.65 26.29
N LEU A 128 4.93 43.91 25.02
CA LEU A 128 4.81 45.28 24.47
C LEU A 128 3.70 46.09 25.14
N SER A 129 2.64 45.43 25.63
CA SER A 129 1.57 46.10 26.37
C SER A 129 1.94 46.42 27.83
N GLY A 130 2.79 45.59 28.45
CA GLY A 130 3.08 45.65 29.89
C GLY A 130 4.37 46.38 30.26
N THR A 131 5.33 46.54 29.33
CA THR A 131 6.65 47.12 29.64
C THR A 131 7.02 48.26 28.68
N GLN A 132 7.32 49.43 29.26
CA GLN A 132 7.79 50.63 28.55
C GLN A 132 9.25 50.52 28.04
N ASN A 133 9.93 49.39 28.29
CA ASN A 133 11.37 49.22 28.07
C ASN A 133 11.74 47.92 27.31
N LEU A 134 10.93 47.47 26.34
CA LEU A 134 11.42 46.53 25.31
C LEU A 134 12.40 47.26 24.37
N ARG A 135 13.51 47.74 24.91
CA ARG A 135 14.62 48.25 24.11
C ARG A 135 15.53 47.06 23.85
N SER A 136 15.32 46.43 22.70
CA SER A 136 16.24 45.48 22.06
C SER A 136 16.54 44.14 22.73
N ASP A 137 15.65 43.57 23.56
CA ASP A 137 15.80 42.18 23.99
C ASP A 137 15.57 41.25 22.79
N SER A 138 16.66 40.97 22.06
CA SER A 138 16.68 40.16 20.84
C SER A 138 16.15 38.75 21.05
N TYR A 139 16.21 38.26 22.29
CA TYR A 139 15.82 36.90 22.67
C TYR A 139 14.40 36.52 22.21
N TYR A 140 13.40 37.39 22.43
CA TYR A 140 12.02 37.10 22.04
C TYR A 140 11.77 37.26 20.54
N LEU A 141 12.47 38.20 19.90
CA LEU A 141 12.47 38.37 18.43
C LEU A 141 13.19 37.21 17.71
N GLU A 142 14.21 36.63 18.32
CA GLU A 142 14.91 35.44 17.85
C GLU A 142 14.06 34.18 18.01
N LEU A 143 13.28 34.11 19.10
CA LEU A 143 12.36 32.99 19.35
C LEU A 143 11.20 32.96 18.35
N LEU A 144 10.75 34.13 17.88
CA LEU A 144 9.69 34.26 16.87
C LEU A 144 10.19 33.79 15.49
N ARG A 145 10.05 32.50 15.19
CA ARG A 145 10.53 31.88 13.93
C ARG A 145 9.42 31.85 12.88
N PRO A 146 9.48 32.70 11.84
CA PRO A 146 8.50 32.67 10.76
C PRO A 146 8.74 31.44 9.87
N PHE A 147 7.66 30.85 9.37
CA PHE A 147 7.69 29.65 8.55
C PHE A 147 7.05 29.84 7.16
N ASP A 148 6.34 30.96 6.96
CA ASP A 148 5.76 31.35 5.68
C ASP A 148 5.88 32.87 5.47
N GLY A 149 5.32 33.37 4.35
CA GLY A 149 5.35 34.81 4.05
C GLY A 149 4.51 35.66 5.01
N ALA A 150 3.39 35.12 5.52
CA ALA A 150 2.49 35.87 6.38
C ALA A 150 3.07 36.07 7.79
N THR A 151 3.64 35.01 8.36
CA THR A 151 4.34 35.05 9.65
C THR A 151 5.61 35.90 9.59
N ARG A 152 6.30 35.92 8.44
CA ARG A 152 7.44 36.82 8.21
C ARG A 152 7.01 38.29 8.25
N ALA A 153 5.92 38.65 7.57
CA ALA A 153 5.40 40.01 7.59
C ALA A 153 5.00 40.47 9.01
N LEU A 154 4.37 39.58 9.79
CA LEU A 154 4.04 39.84 11.18
C LEU A 154 5.28 40.09 12.05
N LYS A 155 6.33 39.29 11.87
CA LYS A 155 7.61 39.49 12.56
C LYS A 155 8.23 40.85 12.23
N GLU A 156 8.27 41.20 10.96
CA GLU A 156 8.83 42.47 10.47
C GLU A 156 8.05 43.68 11.01
N ASP A 157 6.73 43.57 11.11
CA ASP A 157 5.89 44.63 11.70
C ASP A 157 6.21 44.87 13.18
N VAL A 158 6.36 43.80 13.96
CA VAL A 158 6.79 43.87 15.38
C VAL A 158 8.20 44.43 15.51
N GLN A 159 9.13 43.95 14.68
CA GLN A 159 10.52 44.41 14.70
C GLN A 159 10.60 45.91 14.39
N ARG A 160 9.89 46.38 13.36
CA ARG A 160 9.82 47.80 13.00
C ARG A 160 9.21 48.66 14.11
N TYR A 161 8.16 48.14 14.76
CA TYR A 161 7.56 48.81 15.92
C TYR A 161 8.57 49.01 17.05
N ILE A 162 9.35 47.98 17.37
CA ILE A 162 10.39 48.03 18.42
C ILE A 162 11.53 48.98 18.02
N GLU A 163 12.05 48.85 16.80
CA GLU A 163 13.18 49.66 16.28
C GLU A 163 12.85 51.16 16.27
N THR A 164 11.60 51.51 15.96
CA THR A 164 11.15 52.91 15.96
C THR A 164 10.62 53.38 17.31
N GLY A 165 10.67 52.54 18.35
CA GLY A 165 10.13 52.87 19.67
C GLY A 165 8.63 53.20 19.64
N GLY A 166 7.87 52.50 18.79
CA GLY A 166 6.43 52.67 18.65
C GLY A 166 5.99 53.83 17.75
N HIS A 167 6.89 54.46 17.00
CA HIS A 167 6.55 55.56 16.09
C HIS A 167 6.09 55.08 14.70
N SER A 168 6.52 53.89 14.26
CA SER A 168 6.14 53.37 12.92
C SER A 168 4.71 52.86 12.84
N ASP A 169 4.14 52.45 13.98
CA ASP A 169 2.81 51.85 14.04
C ASP A 169 2.25 51.88 15.46
N THR A 170 0.98 51.50 15.66
CA THR A 170 0.37 51.36 16.99
C THR A 170 0.30 49.89 17.43
N LEU A 171 0.35 49.65 18.74
CA LEU A 171 0.15 48.30 19.30
C LEU A 171 -1.22 47.71 18.89
N TYR A 172 -2.24 48.56 18.75
CA TYR A 172 -3.56 48.16 18.27
C TYR A 172 -3.52 47.61 16.83
N ASN A 173 -2.79 48.25 15.92
CA ASN A 173 -2.67 47.78 14.54
C ASN A 173 -1.91 46.46 14.45
N LEU A 174 -0.90 46.24 15.29
CA LEU A 174 -0.21 44.95 15.40
C LEU A 174 -1.16 43.84 15.87
N GLN A 175 -1.97 44.11 16.89
CA GLN A 175 -3.00 43.18 17.37
C GLN A 175 -4.05 42.89 16.30
N LEU A 176 -4.46 43.90 15.53
CA LEU A 176 -5.45 43.76 14.47
C LEU A 176 -4.93 42.85 13.35
N ARG A 177 -3.69 43.06 12.90
CA ARG A 177 -3.05 42.19 11.88
C ARG A 177 -2.89 40.77 12.37
N PHE A 178 -2.49 40.59 13.63
CA PHE A 178 -2.38 39.27 14.24
C PHE A 178 -3.74 38.56 14.29
N LYS A 179 -4.81 39.25 14.71
CA LYS A 179 -6.18 38.70 14.68
C LYS A 179 -6.62 38.33 13.26
N ALA A 180 -6.30 39.16 12.27
CA ALA A 180 -6.62 38.87 10.88
C ALA A 180 -5.92 37.59 10.39
N TRP A 181 -4.64 37.43 10.74
CA TRP A 181 -3.90 36.19 10.47
C TRP A 181 -4.51 34.97 11.18
N GLN A 182 -4.85 35.09 12.47
CA GLN A 182 -5.52 34.01 13.22
C GLN A 182 -6.84 33.57 12.56
N ALA A 183 -7.65 34.52 12.06
CA ALA A 183 -8.88 34.21 11.35
C ALA A 183 -8.64 33.41 10.06
N ILE A 184 -7.59 33.74 9.31
CA ILE A 184 -7.18 33.00 8.09
C ILE A 184 -6.72 31.59 8.47
N VAL A 185 -5.90 31.47 9.52
CA VAL A 185 -5.41 30.18 10.03
C VAL A 185 -6.56 29.29 10.48
N LEU A 186 -7.51 29.81 11.27
CA LEU A 186 -8.67 29.04 11.74
C LEU A 186 -9.57 28.61 10.58
N LYS A 187 -9.73 29.43 9.55
CA LYS A 187 -10.49 29.07 8.35
C LYS A 187 -9.82 27.93 7.57
N LYS A 188 -8.48 27.94 7.45
CA LYS A 188 -7.72 26.99 6.65
C LYS A 188 -7.40 25.69 7.39
N TYR A 189 -7.09 25.78 8.68
CA TYR A 189 -6.54 24.69 9.49
C TYR A 189 -7.39 24.37 10.74
N GLY A 190 -8.56 24.99 10.91
CA GLY A 190 -9.37 24.83 12.12
C GLY A 190 -9.78 23.40 12.45
N THR A 191 -9.97 22.54 11.44
CA THR A 191 -10.23 21.10 11.65
C THR A 191 -9.02 20.36 12.20
N TRP A 192 -7.81 20.72 11.76
CA TRP A 192 -6.55 20.15 12.22
C TRP A 192 -6.19 20.64 13.62
N ILE A 193 -6.37 21.94 13.89
CA ILE A 193 -6.14 22.54 15.21
C ILE A 193 -7.02 21.89 16.28
N LYS A 194 -8.29 21.58 15.97
CA LYS A 194 -9.19 20.87 16.91
C LYS A 194 -8.77 19.43 17.22
N LYS A 195 -7.94 18.82 16.36
CA LYS A 195 -7.43 17.46 16.54
C LYS A 195 -6.03 17.41 17.15
N ALA A 196 -5.37 18.57 17.27
CA ALA A 196 -4.06 18.65 17.91
C ALA A 196 -4.20 18.28 19.40
N PRO A 197 -3.24 17.50 19.94
CA PRO A 197 -3.24 17.06 21.33
C PRO A 197 -3.08 18.22 22.33
#